data_AF-A0A537WCZ6-F1
#
_entry.id   AF-A0A537WCZ6-F1
#
_cell.length_a   1.000
_cell.length_b   1.000
_cell.length_c   1.000
_cell.angle_alpha   90.00
_cell.angle_beta   90.00
_cell.angle_gamma   90.00
#
_symmetry.space_group_name_H-M   'P 1'
#
loop_
_entity.id
_entity.type
_entity.pdbx_description
1 polymer ?
#
loop_
_entity_poly.entity_id
_entity_poly.type
_entity_poly.pdbx_seq_one_letter_code
_entity_poly.pdbx_strand_id
1 'polypeptide(L)'
;MALSISAVQSLLFGTLLLLFPASILAVSGVALPDAGVAISRGAGATLVGLGVIDWMLRGATGDTARALLGGNLAVQVMSLAVNGGEVIAGHLPLQGGSASILHALLSAMLLVALRTAQPPSPTAEPAPPAIT
;
A
#
# COMPACT_ATOMS: atom_id res chain seq x y z
N MET A 1 -0.84 9.71 11.78
CA MET A 1 -1.34 10.35 10.54
C MET A 1 -1.20 9.42 9.34
N ALA A 2 0.01 9.07 8.89
CA ALA A 2 0.19 8.22 7.69
C ALA A 2 -0.47 6.84 7.79
N LEU A 3 -0.32 6.16 8.94
CA LEU A 3 -1.00 4.87 9.19
C LEU A 3 -2.53 5.01 9.22
N SER A 4 -3.07 6.13 9.71
CA SER A 4 -4.52 6.38 9.65
C SER A 4 -5.04 6.46 8.21
N ILE A 5 -4.28 7.13 7.33
CA ILE A 5 -4.64 7.26 5.91
C ILE A 5 -4.57 5.88 5.24
N SER A 6 -3.47 5.15 5.48
CA SER A 6 -3.29 3.78 4.99
C SER A 6 -4.41 2.85 5.46
N ALA A 7 -4.83 2.97 6.72
CA ALA A 7 -5.94 2.22 7.28
C ALA A 7 -7.25 2.50 6.55
N VAL A 8 -7.64 3.77 6.44
CA VAL A 8 -8.92 4.19 5.82
C VAL A 8 -8.98 3.71 4.37
N GLN A 9 -7.90 3.90 3.63
CA GLN A 9 -7.79 3.45 2.25
C GLN A 9 -7.91 1.92 2.15
N SER A 10 -7.14 1.17 2.93
CA SER A 10 -7.13 -0.29 2.86
C SER A 10 -8.48 -0.88 3.27
N LEU A 11 -9.13 -0.29 4.28
CA LEU A 11 -10.50 -0.66 4.67
C LEU A 11 -11.50 -0.33 3.55
N LEU A 12 -11.43 0.85 2.94
CA LEU A 12 -12.35 1.25 1.87
C LEU A 12 -12.22 0.34 0.65
N PHE A 13 -11.03 0.26 0.06
CA PHE A 13 -10.81 -0.53 -1.14
C PHE A 13 -10.91 -2.03 -0.88
N GLY A 14 -10.40 -2.49 0.27
CA GLY A 14 -10.50 -3.89 0.69
C GLY A 14 -11.95 -4.33 0.86
N THR A 15 -12.79 -3.53 1.53
CA THR A 15 -14.21 -3.86 1.73
C THR A 15 -14.97 -3.86 0.41
N LEU A 16 -14.73 -2.86 -0.44
CA LEU A 16 -15.36 -2.80 -1.77
C LEU A 16 -14.98 -4.00 -2.63
N LEU A 17 -13.70 -4.39 -2.67
CA LEU A 17 -13.23 -5.55 -3.43
C LEU A 17 -13.71 -6.88 -2.81
N LEU A 18 -13.84 -6.95 -1.49
CA LEU A 18 -14.36 -8.12 -0.78
C LEU A 18 -15.85 -8.36 -1.08
N LEU A 19 -16.67 -7.31 -1.06
CA LEU A 19 -18.12 -7.43 -1.19
C LEU A 19 -18.56 -7.37 -2.66
N PHE A 20 -17.92 -6.53 -3.47
CA PHE A 20 -18.34 -6.21 -4.84
C PHE A 20 -17.20 -6.33 -5.88
N PRO A 21 -16.44 -7.45 -5.92
CA PRO A 21 -15.25 -7.57 -6.75
C PRO A 21 -15.51 -7.33 -8.24
N ALA A 22 -16.57 -7.94 -8.78
CA ALA A 22 -16.91 -7.82 -10.19
C ALA A 22 -17.27 -6.38 -10.57
N SER A 23 -18.05 -5.68 -9.73
CA SER A 23 -18.44 -4.29 -9.98
C SER A 23 -17.25 -3.34 -9.94
N ILE A 24 -16.34 -3.53 -8.97
CA ILE A 24 -15.14 -2.70 -8.83
C ILE A 24 -14.20 -2.89 -10.03
N LEU A 25 -13.97 -4.13 -10.46
CA LEU A 25 -13.06 -4.43 -11.57
C LEU A 25 -13.68 -4.17 -12.95
N ALA A 26 -15.01 -4.15 -13.07
CA ALA A 26 -15.70 -3.76 -14.29
C ALA A 26 -15.42 -2.29 -14.69
N VAL A 27 -15.15 -1.40 -13.73
CA VAL A 27 -14.72 -0.01 -14.00
C VAL A 27 -13.43 0.02 -14.82
N SER A 28 -12.59 -0.99 -14.63
CA SER A 28 -11.33 -1.20 -15.34
C SER A 28 -11.48 -2.01 -16.62
N GLY A 29 -12.71 -2.33 -17.03
CA GLY A 29 -13.01 -3.14 -18.22
C GLY A 29 -12.75 -4.64 -18.04
N VAL A 30 -12.53 -5.10 -16.80
CA VAL A 30 -12.22 -6.51 -16.50
C VAL A 30 -13.50 -7.25 -16.14
N ALA A 31 -13.87 -8.22 -16.97
CA ALA A 31 -14.90 -9.20 -16.64
C ALA A 31 -14.26 -10.39 -15.91
N LEU A 32 -14.78 -10.76 -14.74
CA LEU A 32 -14.24 -11.88 -13.97
C LEU A 32 -15.08 -13.15 -14.14
N PRO A 33 -14.45 -14.29 -14.47
CA PRO A 33 -15.07 -15.59 -14.24
C PRO A 33 -15.19 -15.85 -12.73
N ASP A 34 -16.00 -16.84 -12.34
CA ASP A 34 -16.28 -17.15 -10.92
C ASP A 34 -15.02 -17.39 -10.07
N ALA A 35 -14.01 -18.07 -10.62
CA ALA A 35 -12.73 -18.27 -9.94
C ALA A 35 -12.01 -16.94 -9.69
N GLY A 36 -12.08 -16.00 -10.64
CA GLY A 36 -11.54 -14.66 -10.49
C GLY A 36 -12.24 -13.88 -9.37
N VAL A 37 -13.57 -14.01 -9.26
CA VAL A 37 -14.35 -13.40 -8.17
C VAL A 37 -13.84 -13.86 -6.81
N ALA A 38 -13.64 -15.17 -6.61
CA ALA A 38 -13.14 -15.71 -5.34
C ALA A 38 -11.73 -15.18 -5.00
N ILE A 39 -10.83 -15.14 -5.99
CA ILE A 39 -9.47 -14.60 -5.82
C ILE A 39 -9.52 -13.11 -5.43
N SER A 40 -10.34 -12.31 -6.12
CA SER A 40 -10.50 -10.89 -5.80
C SER A 40 -11.07 -10.68 -4.40
N ARG A 41 -12.03 -11.50 -3.95
CA ARG A 41 -12.51 -11.46 -2.56
C ARG A 41 -11.41 -11.75 -1.55
N GLY A 42 -10.55 -12.74 -1.84
CA GLY A 42 -9.37 -13.04 -1.03
C GLY A 42 -8.42 -11.84 -0.92
N ALA A 43 -8.13 -11.17 -2.04
CA ALA A 43 -7.34 -9.94 -2.05
C ALA A 43 -8.02 -8.81 -1.24
N GLY A 44 -9.34 -8.65 -1.36
CA GLY A 44 -10.12 -7.71 -0.57
C GLY A 44 -10.03 -7.97 0.93
N ALA A 45 -10.16 -9.24 1.35
CA ALA A 45 -10.02 -9.64 2.76
C ALA A 45 -8.62 -9.31 3.31
N THR A 46 -7.57 -9.56 2.53
CA THR A 46 -6.19 -9.18 2.91
C THR A 46 -6.05 -7.69 3.12
N LEU A 47 -6.60 -6.86 2.21
CA LEU A 47 -6.57 -5.41 2.35
C LEU A 47 -7.37 -4.92 3.56
N VAL A 48 -8.52 -5.51 3.85
CA VAL A 48 -9.27 -5.21 5.08
C VAL A 48 -8.43 -5.53 6.31
N GLY A 49 -7.77 -6.70 6.34
CA GLY A 49 -6.88 -7.08 7.43
C GLY A 49 -5.74 -6.09 7.66
N LEU A 50 -5.06 -5.67 6.58
CA LEU A 50 -4.03 -4.63 6.64
C LEU A 50 -4.59 -3.31 7.17
N GLY A 51 -5.77 -2.92 6.70
CA GLY A 51 -6.45 -1.71 7.15
C GLY A 51 -6.80 -1.74 8.65
N VAL A 52 -7.20 -2.90 9.18
CA VAL A 52 -7.41 -3.09 10.62
C VAL A 52 -6.11 -2.97 11.40
N ILE A 53 -5.02 -3.61 10.94
CA ILE A 53 -3.69 -3.52 11.58
C ILE A 53 -3.21 -2.07 11.63
N ASP A 54 -3.25 -1.37 10.50
CA ASP A 54 -2.88 0.04 10.41
C ASP A 54 -3.74 0.92 11.30
N TRP A 55 -5.05 0.64 11.39
CA TRP A 55 -5.94 1.36 12.28
C TRP A 55 -5.55 1.14 13.74
N MET A 56 -5.35 -0.11 14.16
CA MET A 56 -4.96 -0.44 15.53
C MET A 56 -3.63 0.22 15.93
N LEU A 57 -2.70 0.31 14.99
CA LEU A 57 -1.36 0.87 15.20
C LEU A 57 -1.23 2.32 14.71
N ARG A 58 -2.35 3.02 14.46
CA ARG A 58 -2.34 4.38 13.85
C ARG A 58 -1.60 5.44 14.66
N GLY A 59 -1.45 5.21 15.96
CA GLY A 59 -0.68 6.06 16.89
C GLY A 59 0.77 5.63 17.10
N ALA A 60 1.21 4.53 16.48
CA ALA A 60 2.58 4.05 16.59
C ALA A 60 3.57 5.04 15.95
N THR A 61 4.78 5.11 16.50
CA THR A 61 5.90 5.94 16.03
C THR A 61 7.19 5.11 15.97
N GLY A 62 8.27 5.71 15.46
CA GLY A 62 9.58 5.05 15.37
C GLY A 62 9.58 3.80 14.49
N ASP A 63 10.31 2.78 14.91
CA ASP A 63 10.56 1.57 14.11
C ASP A 63 9.29 0.79 13.76
N THR A 64 8.32 0.73 14.68
CA THR A 64 7.02 0.09 14.42
C THR A 64 6.28 0.77 13.28
N ALA A 65 6.20 2.11 13.29
CA ALA A 65 5.55 2.85 12.22
C ALA A 65 6.30 2.71 10.90
N ARG A 66 7.64 2.71 10.94
CA ARG A 66 8.48 2.50 9.74
C ARG A 66 8.28 1.11 9.14
N ALA A 67 8.22 0.07 9.97
CA ALA A 67 8.01 -1.30 9.50
C ALA A 67 6.65 -1.45 8.81
N LEU A 68 5.58 -0.91 9.39
CA LEU A 68 4.25 -0.92 8.78
C LEU A 68 4.20 -0.11 7.48
N LEU A 69 4.72 1.12 7.48
CA LEU A 69 4.78 1.95 6.27
C LEU A 69 5.62 1.30 5.18
N GLY A 70 6.74 0.65 5.54
CA GLY A 70 7.59 -0.08 4.62
C GLY A 70 6.89 -1.32 4.03
N GLY A 71 6.19 -2.09 4.86
CA GLY A 71 5.38 -3.22 4.39
C GLY A 71 4.27 -2.79 3.45
N ASN A 72 3.52 -1.74 3.79
CA ASN A 72 2.49 -1.17 2.94
C ASN A 72 3.07 -0.64 1.62
N LEU A 73 4.22 0.02 1.67
CA LEU A 73 4.92 0.48 0.46
C LEU A 73 5.29 -0.70 -0.44
N ALA A 74 5.81 -1.78 0.12
CA ALA A 74 6.14 -2.99 -0.63
C ALA A 74 4.89 -3.58 -1.32
N VAL A 75 3.75 -3.64 -0.62
CA VAL A 75 2.47 -4.09 -1.21
C VAL A 75 2.10 -3.22 -2.42
N GLN A 76 2.20 -1.90 -2.31
CA GLN A 76 1.83 -1.00 -3.41
C GLN A 76 2.78 -1.11 -4.60
N VAL A 77 4.09 -1.21 -4.35
CA VAL A 77 5.09 -1.37 -5.42
C VAL A 77 4.91 -2.70 -6.14
N MET A 78 4.70 -3.80 -5.41
CA MET A 78 4.45 -5.11 -6.02
C MET A 78 3.15 -5.13 -6.81
N SER A 79 2.08 -4.50 -6.27
CA SER A 79 0.81 -4.39 -6.98
C SER A 79 0.93 -3.54 -8.25
N LEU A 80 1.70 -2.45 -8.21
CA LEU A 80 2.03 -1.65 -9.40
C LEU A 80 2.76 -2.48 -10.45
N ALA A 81 3.77 -3.24 -10.04
CA ALA A 81 4.54 -4.10 -10.95
C ALA A 81 3.67 -5.18 -11.60
N VAL A 82 2.80 -5.84 -10.84
CA VAL A 82 1.86 -6.84 -11.36
C VAL A 82 0.88 -6.20 -12.35
N ASN A 83 0.15 -5.17 -11.94
CA ASN A 83 -0.85 -4.55 -12.82
C ASN A 83 -0.22 -3.93 -14.08
N GLY A 84 0.91 -3.22 -13.93
CA GLY A 84 1.64 -2.66 -15.05
C GLY A 84 2.19 -3.73 -16.00
N GLY A 85 2.76 -4.81 -15.45
CA GLY A 85 3.28 -5.94 -16.21
C GLY A 85 2.20 -6.64 -17.03
N GLU A 86 1.03 -6.91 -16.44
CA GLU A 86 -0.09 -7.55 -17.13
C GLU A 86 -0.69 -6.67 -18.24
N VAL A 87 -0.68 -5.34 -18.07
CA VAL A 87 -1.06 -4.40 -19.15
C VAL A 87 -0.03 -4.42 -20.28
N ILE A 88 1.27 -4.39 -19.97
CA ILE A 88 2.34 -4.45 -20.98
C ILE A 88 2.31 -5.79 -21.74
N ALA A 89 2.01 -6.89 -21.05
CA ALA A 89 1.85 -8.21 -21.65
C ALA A 89 0.56 -8.37 -22.49
N GLY A 90 -0.37 -7.41 -22.39
CA GLY A 90 -1.65 -7.44 -23.11
C GLY A 90 -2.72 -8.35 -22.48
N HIS A 91 -2.51 -8.83 -21.25
CA HIS A 91 -3.49 -9.65 -20.52
C HIS A 91 -4.57 -8.78 -19.86
N LEU A 92 -4.26 -7.52 -19.54
CA LEU A 92 -5.22 -6.54 -19.05
C LEU A 92 -5.42 -5.42 -20.08
N PRO A 93 -6.66 -4.90 -20.22
CA PRO A 93 -6.91 -3.74 -21.06
C PRO A 93 -6.17 -2.51 -20.51
N LEU A 94 -5.93 -1.51 -21.35
CA LEU A 94 -5.28 -0.27 -20.92
C LEU A 94 -6.09 0.46 -19.83
N GLN A 95 -7.42 0.37 -19.85
CA GLN A 95 -8.27 0.87 -18.76
C GLN A 95 -8.00 0.13 -17.42
N GLY A 96 -7.51 -1.11 -17.48
CA GLY A 96 -6.95 -1.89 -16.37
C GLY A 96 -5.77 -1.22 -15.68
N GLY A 97 -5.03 -0.39 -16.40
CA GLY A 97 -3.93 0.42 -15.86
C GLY A 97 -4.37 1.53 -14.89
N SER A 98 -5.67 1.81 -14.76
CA SER A 98 -6.19 2.74 -13.74
C SER A 98 -5.82 2.30 -12.32
N ALA A 99 -5.78 0.98 -12.06
CA ALA A 99 -5.28 0.43 -10.80
C ALA A 99 -3.79 0.73 -10.60
N SER A 100 -2.97 0.65 -11.67
CA SER A 100 -1.55 1.02 -11.63
C SER A 100 -1.35 2.48 -11.24
N ILE A 101 -2.18 3.40 -11.73
CA ILE A 101 -2.12 4.82 -11.33
C ILE A 101 -2.36 4.97 -9.83
N LEU A 102 -3.39 4.30 -9.30
CA LEU A 102 -3.67 4.28 -7.87
C LEU A 102 -2.44 3.76 -7.11
N HIS A 103 -1.93 2.58 -7.44
CA HIS A 103 -0.75 2.01 -6.76
C HIS A 103 0.49 2.91 -6.82
N ALA A 104 0.71 3.63 -7.93
CA ALA A 104 1.81 4.59 -8.04
C ALA A 104 1.64 5.79 -7.09
N LEU A 105 0.45 6.39 -7.03
CA LEU A 105 0.14 7.50 -6.13
C LEU A 105 0.31 7.09 -4.66
N LEU A 106 -0.19 5.90 -4.31
CA LEU A 106 -0.10 5.36 -2.97
C LEU A 106 1.34 5.03 -2.57
N SER A 107 2.11 4.46 -3.50
CA SER A 107 3.55 4.23 -3.30
C SER A 107 4.28 5.54 -3.04
N ALA A 108 4.00 6.59 -3.81
CA ALA A 108 4.61 7.91 -3.62
C ALA A 108 4.27 8.49 -2.25
N MET A 109 3.00 8.43 -1.83
CA MET A 109 2.55 8.91 -0.53
C MET A 109 3.21 8.15 0.63
N LEU A 110 3.23 6.82 0.58
CA LEU A 110 3.85 5.98 1.61
C LEU A 110 5.37 6.17 1.67
N LEU A 111 6.02 6.38 0.53
CA LEU A 111 7.45 6.70 0.47
C LEU A 111 7.75 8.03 1.16
N VAL A 112 6.94 9.07 0.92
CA VAL A 112 7.07 10.36 1.61
C VAL A 112 6.84 10.20 3.11
N ALA A 113 5.81 9.46 3.52
CA ALA A 113 5.54 9.17 4.93
C ALA A 113 6.70 8.41 5.60
N LEU A 114 7.30 7.44 4.91
CA LEU A 114 8.42 6.67 5.43
C LEU A 114 9.69 7.53 5.58
N ARG A 115 9.95 8.42 4.61
CA ARG A 115 11.08 9.37 4.66
C ARG A 115 10.94 10.38 5.79
N THR A 116 9.73 10.86 6.05
CA THR A 116 9.46 11.80 7.15
C THR A 116 9.47 11.14 8.53
N ALA A 117 9.34 9.81 8.58
CA ALA A 117 9.44 9.02 9.81
C ALA A 117 10.87 8.57 10.17
N GLN A 118 11.92 9.05 9.48
CA GLN A 118 13.29 8.67 9.81
C GLN A 118 13.77 9.33 11.12
N PRO A 119 14.43 8.57 12.03
CA PRO A 119 15.09 9.19 13.17
C PRO A 119 16.21 10.10 12.67
N PRO A 120 16.60 11.13 13.45
CA PRO A 120 17.74 11.97 13.10
C PRO A 120 18.96 11.09 12.82
N SER A 121 19.76 11.47 11.83
CA SER A 121 21.07 10.86 11.58
C SER A 121 21.82 10.73 12.90
N PRO A 122 22.52 9.60 13.18
CA PRO A 122 23.37 9.54 14.35
C PRO A 122 24.31 10.73 14.29
N THR A 123 24.10 11.69 15.19
CA THR A 123 24.91 12.91 15.29
C THR A 123 26.35 12.47 15.40
N ALA A 124 27.22 13.09 14.60
CA ALA A 124 28.67 12.94 14.73
C ALA A 124 29.04 12.93 16.21
N GLU A 125 29.74 11.87 16.61
CA GLU A 125 30.26 11.69 17.97
C GLU A 125 30.85 13.02 18.46
N PRO A 126 30.43 13.55 19.62
CA PRO A 126 31.01 14.78 20.15
C PRO A 126 32.52 14.60 20.24
N ALA A 127 33.28 15.53 19.67
CA ALA A 127 34.75 15.47 19.73
C ALA A 127 35.19 15.32 21.20
N PRO A 128 36.14 14.41 21.49
CA PRO A 128 36.56 14.15 22.87
C PRO A 128 37.04 15.45 23.53
N PRO A 129 36.79 15.62 24.84
CA PRO A 129 37.15 16.84 25.55
C PRO A 129 38.65 17.11 25.41
N ALA A 130 38.99 18.35 25.05
CA ALA A 130 40.37 18.78 24.98
C ALA A 130 41.01 18.63 26.37
N ILE A 131 42.05 17.80 26.46
CA ILE A 131 42.85 17.65 27.67
C ILE A 131 43.67 18.94 27.81
N THR A 132 43.31 19.78 28.78
CA THR A 132 44.09 20.95 29.23
C THR A 132 44.92 20.58 30.44
#